data_AF-A0A1Y3YB65-F1
#
_entry.id   AF-A0A1Y3YB65-F1
#
_cell.length_a   1.000
_cell.length_b   1.000
_cell.length_c   1.000
_cell.angle_alpha   90.00
_cell.angle_beta   90.00
_cell.angle_gamma   90.00
#
_symmetry.space_group_name_H-M   'P 1'
#
loop_
_entity.id
_entity.type
_entity.pdbx_description
1 polymer ?
#
loop_
_entity_poly.entity_id
_entity_poly.type
_entity_poly.pdbx_seq_one_letter_code
_entity_poly.pdbx_strand_id
1 'polypeptide(L)'
;MAESIYSWIQNLACFFILASAVMHFLPENSYKKYVQFYMGLLLILVILSPAFQFTGLEEEIDSFVKEFQDSRTDREEWQKKAQDWEESWNEDNEGEVIEGQEVIP
;
A
#
# COMPACT_ATOMS: atom_id res chain seq x y z
N MET A 1 6.18 5.18 21.03
CA MET A 1 4.75 5.58 20.93
C MET A 1 4.52 7.01 21.41
N ALA A 2 4.74 7.33 22.70
CA ALA A 2 4.52 8.69 23.22
C ALA A 2 5.44 9.77 22.59
N GLU A 3 6.70 9.43 22.34
CA GLU A 3 7.66 10.35 21.69
C GLU A 3 7.25 10.72 20.25
N SER A 4 6.68 9.76 19.51
CA SER A 4 6.17 9.98 18.15
C SER A 4 5.00 10.96 18.14
N ILE A 5 4.09 10.84 19.12
CA ILE A 5 2.97 11.76 19.31
C ILE A 5 3.48 13.15 19.70
N TYR A 6 4.53 13.21 20.53
CA TYR A 6 5.11 14.47 20.96
C TYR A 6 5.81 15.22 19.82
N SER A 7 6.54 14.50 18.97
CA SER A 7 7.10 15.09 17.74
C SER A 7 5.99 15.51 16.77
N TRP A 8 4.93 14.71 16.65
CA TRP A 8 3.80 15.08 15.81
C TRP A 8 3.06 16.33 16.30
N ILE A 9 2.76 16.42 17.60
CA ILE A 9 2.08 17.60 18.17
C ILE A 9 2.95 18.85 18.03
N GLN A 10 4.28 18.69 18.11
CA GLN A 10 5.24 19.77 17.85
C GLN A 10 5.20 20.23 16.38
N ASN A 11 5.13 19.30 15.43
CA ASN A 11 4.95 19.62 14.01
C ASN A 11 3.59 20.31 13.74
N LEU A 12 2.52 19.85 14.41
CA LEU A 12 1.20 20.48 14.34
C LEU A 12 1.23 21.91 14.89
N ALA A 13 1.88 22.12 16.04
CA ALA A 13 2.04 23.45 16.63
C ALA A 13 2.86 24.37 15.72
N CYS A 14 3.94 23.87 15.11
CA CYS A 14 4.71 24.61 14.12
C CYS A 14 3.86 25.00 12.91
N PHE A 15 3.05 24.07 12.39
CA PHE A 15 2.10 24.34 11.32
C PHE A 15 1.09 25.42 11.71
N PHE A 16 0.52 25.38 12.92
CA PHE A 16 -0.39 26.42 13.41
C PHE A 16 0.26 27.79 13.50
N ILE A 17 1.50 27.87 13.98
CA ILE A 17 2.25 29.13 14.07
C ILE A 17 2.50 29.70 12.66
N LEU A 18 2.95 28.86 11.72
CA LEU A 18 3.10 29.25 10.31
C LEU A 18 1.76 29.64 9.69
N ALA A 19 0.70 28.91 9.97
CA ALA A 19 -0.62 29.18 9.42
C ALA A 19 -1.18 30.50 9.92
N SER A 20 -1.00 30.79 11.21
CA SER A 20 -1.33 32.07 11.82
C SER A 20 -0.50 33.21 11.21
N ALA A 21 0.81 33.00 11.02
CA ALA A 21 1.67 33.98 10.38
C ALA A 21 1.22 34.26 8.94
N VAL A 22 0.93 33.23 8.14
CA VAL A 22 0.38 33.39 6.78
C VAL A 22 -0.95 34.12 6.80
N MET A 23 -1.83 33.82 7.76
CA MET A 23 -3.12 34.49 7.92
C MET A 23 -2.99 35.99 8.20
N HIS A 24 -2.01 36.37 9.00
CA HIS A 24 -1.67 37.76 9.32
C HIS A 24 -0.92 38.47 8.18
N PHE A 25 -0.11 37.74 7.43
CA PHE A 25 0.62 38.27 6.28
C PHE A 25 -0.30 38.54 5.07
N LEU A 26 -1.47 37.92 5.05
CA LEU A 26 -2.39 38.01 3.92
C LEU A 26 -3.24 39.30 4.00
N PRO A 27 -3.11 40.22 3.03
CA PRO A 27 -3.92 41.44 2.99
C PRO A 27 -5.40 41.12 2.77
N GLU A 28 -6.30 41.98 3.23
CA GLU A 28 -7.77 41.83 3.12
C GLU A 28 -8.26 41.92 1.67
N ASN A 29 -8.00 40.87 0.91
CA ASN A 29 -8.46 40.67 -0.46
C ASN A 29 -9.45 39.50 -0.49
N SER A 30 -10.28 39.41 -1.54
CA SER A 30 -11.13 38.27 -1.87
C SER A 30 -10.41 36.92 -1.78
N TYR A 31 -9.09 36.89 -2.04
CA TYR A 31 -8.24 35.69 -1.91
C TYR A 31 -8.07 35.17 -0.48
N LYS A 32 -8.28 36.02 0.55
CA LYS A 32 -8.15 35.62 1.95
C LYS A 32 -9.11 34.50 2.35
N LYS A 33 -10.32 34.50 1.81
CA LYS A 33 -11.32 33.45 2.07
C LYS A 33 -10.86 32.09 1.53
N TYR A 34 -10.28 32.08 0.34
CA TYR A 34 -9.79 30.85 -0.30
C TYR A 34 -8.58 30.29 0.44
N VAL A 35 -7.62 31.14 0.81
CA VAL A 35 -6.44 30.72 1.58
C VAL A 35 -6.86 30.23 2.97
N GLN A 36 -7.77 30.92 3.65
CA GLN A 36 -8.26 30.49 4.97
C GLN A 36 -8.94 29.12 4.92
N PHE A 37 -9.75 28.87 3.88
CA PHE A 37 -10.37 27.56 3.67
C PHE A 37 -9.32 26.48 3.40
N TYR A 38 -8.33 26.79 2.55
CA TYR A 38 -7.25 25.88 2.22
C TYR A 38 -6.37 25.56 3.43
N MET A 39 -6.10 26.54 4.29
CA MET A 39 -5.35 26.34 5.53
C MET A 39 -6.09 25.45 6.53
N GLY A 40 -7.41 25.56 6.61
CA GLY A 40 -8.22 24.60 7.37
C GLY A 40 -8.19 23.19 6.78
N LEU A 41 -8.20 23.07 5.45
CA LEU A 41 -8.11 21.78 4.77
C LEU A 41 -6.72 21.13 4.95
N LEU A 42 -5.66 21.93 4.86
CA LEU A 42 -4.29 21.51 5.19
C LEU A 42 -4.16 21.11 6.66
N LEU A 43 -4.79 21.84 7.58
CA LEU A 43 -4.82 21.49 9.00
C LEU A 43 -5.46 20.12 9.21
N ILE A 44 -6.62 19.87 8.59
CA ILE A 44 -7.30 18.57 8.64
C ILE A 44 -6.38 17.47 8.11
N LEU A 45 -5.67 17.71 7.00
CA LEU A 45 -4.67 16.78 6.43
C LEU A 45 -3.54 16.45 7.42
N VAL A 46 -2.97 17.46 8.08
CA VAL A 46 -1.88 17.28 9.06
C VAL A 46 -2.37 16.52 10.30
N ILE A 47 -3.61 16.76 10.73
CA ILE A 47 -4.26 16.03 11.83
C ILE A 47 -4.62 14.60 11.42
N LEU A 48 -4.98 14.38 10.16
CA LEU A 48 -5.25 13.04 9.63
C LEU A 48 -4.02 12.15 9.66
N SER A 49 -2.81 12.71 9.51
CA SER A 49 -1.58 11.92 9.42
C SER A 49 -1.35 10.95 10.60
N PRO A 50 -1.36 11.38 11.88
CA PRO A 50 -1.28 10.45 13.01
C PRO A 50 -2.61 9.75 13.26
N ALA A 51 -3.75 10.32 12.86
CA ALA A 51 -5.04 9.66 13.03
C ALA A 51 -5.06 8.38 12.21
N PHE A 52 -4.50 8.41 10.99
CA PHE A 52 -4.25 7.24 10.16
C PHE A 52 -3.28 6.24 10.83
N GLN A 53 -2.17 6.72 11.42
CA GLN A 53 -1.25 5.85 12.16
C GLN A 53 -1.91 5.21 13.39
N PHE A 54 -2.76 5.95 14.10
CA PHE A 54 -3.51 5.46 15.26
C PHE A 54 -4.63 4.51 14.90
N THR A 55 -5.21 4.61 13.70
CA THR A 55 -6.29 3.72 13.28
C THR A 55 -5.87 2.28 13.06
N GLY A 56 -4.59 1.92 13.25
CA GLY A 56 -4.10 0.53 13.12
C GLY A 56 -4.14 0.00 11.67
N LEU A 57 -4.63 0.80 10.72
CA LEU A 57 -4.64 0.52 9.30
C LEU A 57 -3.23 0.26 8.75
N GLU A 58 -2.18 0.74 9.42
CA GLU A 58 -0.79 0.46 9.02
C GLU A 58 -0.45 -1.04 9.12
N GLU A 59 -0.90 -1.75 10.16
CA GLU A 59 -0.70 -3.20 10.28
C GLU A 59 -1.55 -3.97 9.27
N GLU A 60 -2.80 -3.53 9.05
CA GLU A 60 -3.70 -4.16 8.08
C GLU A 60 -3.19 -3.98 6.64
N ILE A 61 -2.69 -2.80 6.30
CA ILE A 61 -2.07 -2.52 5.01
C ILE A 61 -0.75 -3.29 4.86
N ASP A 62 0.11 -3.35 5.88
CA ASP A 62 1.37 -4.12 5.81
C ASP A 62 1.11 -5.62 5.63
N SER A 63 0.09 -6.16 6.33
CA SER A 63 -0.34 -7.56 6.14
C SER A 63 -0.88 -7.81 4.73
N PHE A 64 -1.71 -6.89 4.21
CA PHE A 64 -2.24 -6.99 2.85
C PHE A 64 -1.14 -6.90 1.80
N VAL A 65 -0.17 -6.00 1.97
CA VAL A 65 0.98 -5.86 1.06
C VAL A 65 1.85 -7.12 1.07
N LYS A 66 2.10 -7.70 2.25
CA LYS A 66 2.84 -8.96 2.38
C LYS A 66 2.10 -10.11 1.71
N GLU A 67 0.81 -10.27 1.97
CA GLU A 67 -0.02 -11.31 1.34
C GLU A 67 -0.05 -11.17 -0.18
N PHE A 68 -0.09 -9.93 -0.68
CA PHE A 68 -0.06 -9.65 -2.12
C PHE A 68 1.30 -9.97 -2.75
N GLN A 69 2.39 -9.79 -2.01
CA GLN A 69 3.74 -10.09 -2.47
C GLN A 69 4.03 -11.60 -2.43
N ASP A 70 3.57 -12.30 -1.39
CA ASP A 70 3.67 -13.75 -1.24
C ASP A 70 2.87 -14.48 -2.33
N SER A 71 1.66 -13.99 -2.61
CA SER A 71 0.80 -14.48 -3.70
C SER A 71 1.44 -14.38 -5.09
N ARG A 72 2.45 -13.52 -5.28
CA ARG A 72 3.21 -13.45 -6.54
C ARG A 72 4.38 -14.42 -6.57
N THR A 73 5.14 -14.52 -5.48
CA THR A 73 6.24 -15.48 -5.34
C THR A 73 5.73 -16.92 -5.49
N ASP A 74 4.64 -17.26 -4.82
CA ASP A 74 4.05 -18.60 -4.89
C ASP A 74 3.65 -18.97 -6.32
N ARG A 75 3.04 -18.03 -7.05
CA ARG A 75 2.63 -18.27 -8.45
C ARG A 75 3.81 -18.55 -9.37
N GLU A 76 4.92 -17.85 -9.18
CA GLU A 76 6.14 -18.08 -9.96
C GLU A 76 6.77 -19.45 -9.63
N GLU A 77 6.74 -19.87 -8.37
CA GLU A 77 7.21 -21.20 -7.95
C GLU A 77 6.34 -22.35 -8.46
N TRP A 78 5.01 -22.19 -8.40
CA TRP A 78 4.07 -23.19 -8.94
C TRP A 78 4.18 -23.33 -10.46
N GLN A 79 4.45 -22.23 -11.18
CA GLN A 79 4.69 -22.28 -12.62
C GLN A 79 5.96 -23.05 -12.97
N LYS A 80 7.06 -22.82 -12.24
CA LYS A 80 8.29 -23.61 -12.41
C LYS A 80 8.08 -25.09 -12.12
N LYS A 81 7.45 -25.42 -10.99
CA LYS A 81 7.15 -26.83 -10.65
C LYS A 81 6.28 -27.51 -11.72
N ALA A 82 5.32 -26.79 -12.31
CA ALA A 82 4.51 -27.34 -13.39
C ALA A 82 5.33 -27.60 -14.66
N GLN A 83 6.25 -26.68 -15.01
CA GLN A 83 7.17 -26.85 -16.14
C GLN A 83 8.15 -28.02 -15.91
N ASP A 84 8.79 -28.07 -14.74
CA ASP A 84 9.72 -29.15 -14.38
C ASP A 84 9.00 -30.52 -14.38
N TRP A 85 7.74 -30.55 -13.91
CA TRP A 85 6.93 -31.76 -13.93
C TRP A 85 6.60 -32.20 -15.36
N GLU A 86 6.24 -31.26 -16.25
CA GLU A 86 5.94 -31.54 -17.66
C GLU A 86 7.18 -32.01 -18.44
N GLU A 87 8.35 -31.41 -18.19
CA GLU A 87 9.64 -31.90 -18.73
C GLU A 87 9.95 -33.32 -18.24
N SER A 88 9.80 -33.61 -16.94
CA SER A 88 10.04 -34.95 -16.39
C SER A 88 9.08 -35.99 -16.96
N TRP A 89 7.82 -35.61 -17.19
CA TRP A 89 6.81 -36.50 -17.76
C TRP A 89 7.11 -36.81 -19.23
N ASN A 90 7.60 -35.83 -19.99
CA ASN A 90 7.99 -36.05 -21.38
C ASN A 90 9.26 -36.92 -21.48
N GLU A 91 10.28 -36.69 -20.65
CA GLU A 91 11.49 -37.53 -20.62
C GLU A 91 11.19 -39.00 -20.30
N ASP A 92 10.30 -39.27 -19.33
CA ASP A 92 9.92 -40.64 -18.96
C ASP A 92 9.04 -41.33 -20.03
N ASN A 93 8.23 -40.57 -20.79
CA ASN A 93 7.34 -41.14 -21.82
C ASN A 93 7.95 -41.18 -23.24
N GLU A 94 9.13 -40.60 -23.47
CA GLU A 94 9.86 -40.75 -24.75
C GLU A 94 10.33 -42.19 -25.02
N GLY A 95 10.28 -43.09 -24.02
CA GLY A 95 10.57 -44.52 -24.14
C GLY A 95 9.35 -45.44 -24.32
N GLU A 96 8.13 -45.00 -24.03
CA GLU A 96 6.91 -45.80 -24.18
C GLU A 96 5.92 -45.07 -25.09
N VAL A 97 5.98 -45.40 -26.39
CA VAL A 97 4.92 -45.14 -27.36
C VAL A 97 3.64 -45.73 -26.80
N ILE A 98 2.74 -44.88 -26.29
CA ILE A 98 1.42 -45.31 -25.82
C ILE A 98 0.61 -45.71 -27.06
N GLU A 99 0.69 -46.99 -27.41
CA GLU A 99 -0.18 -47.60 -28.40
C GLU A 99 -1.60 -47.54 -27.84
N GLY A 100 -2.44 -46.72 -28.47
CA GLY A 100 -3.77 -46.36 -27.99
C GLY A 100 -4.60 -47.59 -27.68
N GLN A 101 -4.95 -47.78 -26.41
CA GLN A 101 -5.96 -48.76 -26.05
C GLN A 101 -7.32 -48.20 -26.47
N GLU A 102 -7.85 -48.71 -27.58
CA GLU A 102 -9.23 -48.48 -28.03
C GLU A 102 -10.20 -48.81 -26.89
N VAL A 103 -10.89 -47.79 -26.41
CA VAL A 103 -12.08 -47.95 -25.57
C VAL A 103 -13.24 -48.37 -26.46
N ILE A 104 -13.51 -49.68 -26.45
CA ILE A 104 -14.71 -50.30 -27.04
C ILE A 104 -15.94 -49.79 -26.25
N PRO A 105 -17.03 -49.37 -26.92
CA PRO A 105 -18.13 -48.59 -26.34
C PRO A 105 -18.90 -49.27 -25.19
#